data_AF-A0A3N8LSG3-F1
#
_entry.id   AF-A0A3N8LSG3-F1
#
_cell.length_a   1.000
_cell.length_b   1.000
_cell.length_c   1.000
_cell.angle_alpha   90.00
_cell.angle_beta   90.00
_cell.angle_gamma   90.00
#
_symmetry.space_group_name_H-M   'P 1'
#
loop_
_entity.id
_entity.type
_entity.pdbx_description
1 polymer ?
#
loop_
_entity_poly.entity_id
_entity_poly.type
_entity_poly.pdbx_seq_one_letter_code
_entity_poly.pdbx_strand_id
1 'polypeptide(L)' 'MLSPHEFSMLLRIARAPDSVDLSNPAYTVLVEKRLVDDAQLCANPVAARPALTPVGQALLARFDEAA' A
#
# COMPACT_ATOMS: atom_id res chain seq x y z
N MET A 1 11.09 -4.30 8.94
CA MET A 1 11.64 -3.34 7.96
C MET A 1 11.10 -3.70 6.60
N LEU A 2 10.84 -2.71 5.74
CA LEU A 2 10.41 -2.95 4.36
C LEU A 2 11.62 -3.10 3.45
N SER A 3 11.54 -4.01 2.47
CA SER A 3 12.50 -4.03 1.37
C SER A 3 12.30 -2.80 0.46
N PRO A 4 13.29 -2.41 -0.36
CA PRO A 4 13.12 -1.31 -1.32
C PRO A 4 11.94 -1.52 -2.28
N HIS A 5 11.68 -2.78 -2.65
CA HIS A 5 10.56 -3.14 -3.52
C HIS A 5 9.20 -2.96 -2.82
N GLU A 6 9.06 -3.42 -1.58
CA GLU A 6 7.86 -3.18 -0.76
C GLU A 6 7.60 -1.70 -0.51
N PHE A 7 8.66 -0.92 -0.25
CA PHE A 7 8.54 0.52 -0.06
C PHE A 7 8.09 1.23 -1.34
N SER A 8 8.64 0.85 -2.49
CA SER A 8 8.20 1.36 -3.80
C SER A 8 6.72 1.03 -4.08
N MET A 9 6.28 -0.18 -3.71
CA MET A 9 4.88 -0.57 -3.80
C MET A 9 3.99 0.31 -2.90
N LEU A 10 4.42 0.58 -1.66
CA LEU A 10 3.70 1.44 -0.73
C LEU A 10 3.54 2.87 -1.26
N LEU A 11 4.61 3.44 -1.85
CA LEU A 11 4.57 4.74 -2.53
C LEU A 11 3.63 4.74 -3.73
N ARG A 12 3.62 3.66 -4.51
CA ARG A 12 2.72 3.52 -5.66
C ARG A 12 1.27 3.48 -5.23
N ILE A 13 0.94 2.75 -4.17
CA ILE A 13 -0.43 2.73 -3.60
C ILE A 13 -0.84 4.14 -3.16
N ALA A 14 0.06 4.91 -2.54
CA ALA A 14 -0.23 6.27 -2.10
C ALA A 14 -0.50 7.25 -3.27
N ARG A 15 0.21 7.09 -4.39
CA ARG A 15 0.25 8.09 -5.48
C ARG A 15 -0.58 7.70 -6.71
N ALA A 16 -0.72 6.41 -6.97
CA ALA A 16 -1.38 5.85 -8.15
C ALA A 16 -2.01 4.48 -7.82
N PRO A 17 -3.00 4.44 -6.91
CA PRO A 17 -3.61 3.18 -6.45
C PRO A 17 -4.29 2.40 -7.58
N ASP A 18 -4.78 3.07 -8.62
CA ASP A 18 -5.38 2.46 -9.82
C ASP A 18 -4.39 1.63 -10.66
N SER A 19 -3.09 1.89 -10.52
CA SER A 19 -2.04 1.24 -11.32
C SER A 19 -1.33 0.11 -10.56
N VAL A 20 -1.88 -0.32 -9.42
CA VAL A 20 -1.28 -1.33 -8.55
C VAL A 20 -1.75 -2.72 -8.98
N ASP A 21 -0.79 -3.60 -9.23
CA ASP A 21 -1.06 -5.02 -9.41
C ASP A 21 -1.21 -5.70 -8.03
N LEU A 22 -2.43 -6.11 -7.72
CA LEU A 22 -2.79 -6.75 -6.45
C LEU A 22 -2.28 -8.19 -6.33
N SER A 23 -1.90 -8.82 -7.45
CA SER A 23 -1.30 -10.16 -7.45
C SER A 23 0.20 -10.12 -7.10
N ASN A 24 0.79 -8.94 -7.01
CA ASN A 24 2.19 -8.75 -6.70
C ASN A 24 2.49 -9.20 -5.25
N PRO A 25 3.50 -10.05 -5.01
CA PRO A 25 3.83 -10.50 -3.65
C PRO A 25 4.20 -9.37 -2.69
N ALA A 26 4.75 -8.26 -3.18
CA ALA A 26 5.03 -7.08 -2.36
C ALA A 26 3.73 -6.46 -1.82
N TYR A 27 2.64 -6.50 -2.59
CA TYR A 27 1.32 -6.04 -2.13
C TYR A 27 0.83 -6.89 -0.97
N THR A 28 0.88 -8.22 -1.11
CA THR A 28 0.50 -9.18 -0.05
C THR A 28 1.26 -8.91 1.24
N VAL A 29 2.57 -8.69 1.16
CA VAL A 29 3.41 -8.37 2.32
C VAL A 29 2.97 -7.08 3.01
N LEU A 30 2.53 -6.05 2.27
CA LEU A 30 2.05 -4.80 2.85
C LEU A 30 0.70 -4.97 3.58
N VAL A 31 -0.18 -5.83 3.06
CA VAL A 31 -1.44 -6.21 3.72
C VAL A 31 -1.17 -7.01 4.99
N GLU A 32 -0.29 -8.01 4.93
CA GLU A 32 0.12 -8.79 6.11
C GLU A 32 0.72 -7.91 7.21
N LYS A 33 1.49 -6.88 6.83
CA LYS A 33 2.05 -5.87 7.74
C LYS A 33 1.04 -4.80 8.18
N ARG A 34 -0.22 -4.88 7.74
CA ARG A 34 -1.30 -3.91 8.04
C ARG A 34 -0.98 -2.48 7.62
N LEU A 35 -0.18 -2.30 6.57
CA LEU A 35 0.13 -0.99 5.99
C LEU A 35 -0.87 -0.60 4.90
N VAL A 36 -1.57 -1.59 4.34
CA VAL A 36 -2.58 -1.45 3.29
C VAL A 36 -3.84 -2.18 3.74
N ASP A 37 -4.99 -1.56 3.47
CA ASP A 37 -6.30 -2.13 3.73
C ASP A 37 -6.82 -2.84 2.47
N ASP A 38 -7.26 -4.09 2.62
CA ASP A 38 -7.82 -4.94 1.58
C ASP A 38 -9.31 -5.27 1.81
N ALA A 39 -9.92 -4.73 2.88
CA ALA A 39 -11.29 -5.07 3.25
C ALA A 39 -12.31 -4.68 2.16
N GLN A 40 -12.10 -3.54 1.51
CA GLN A 40 -12.95 -3.11 0.40
C GLN A 40 -12.71 -3.92 -0.89
N LEU A 41 -11.48 -4.41 -1.10
CA LEU A 41 -11.13 -5.29 -2.23
C LEU A 41 -11.80 -6.65 -2.15
N CYS A 42 -11.93 -7.21 -0.94
CA CYS A 42 -12.68 -8.44 -0.72
C CYS A 42 -14.19 -8.28 -1.01
N ALA A 43 -14.75 -7.08 -0.80
CA ALA A 43 -16.18 -6.82 -0.98
C ALA A 43 -16.55 -6.47 -2.43
N ASN A 44 -15.69 -5.76 -3.17
CA ASN A 44 -15.91 -5.43 -4.58
C ASN A 44 -14.58 -5.29 -5.35
N PRO A 45 -14.02 -6.40 -5.87
CA PRO A 45 -12.71 -6.41 -6.50
C PRO A 45 -12.63 -5.62 -7.83
N VAL A 46 -13.78 -5.25 -8.42
CA VAL A 46 -13.82 -4.52 -9.71
C VAL A 46 -13.73 -3.00 -9.51
N ALA A 47 -14.14 -2.49 -8.35
CA ALA A 47 -14.22 -1.05 -8.08
C ALA A 47 -13.36 -0.59 -6.89
N ALA A 48 -12.93 -1.51 -6.02
CA ALA A 48 -12.17 -1.17 -4.85
C ALA A 48 -10.69 -0.92 -5.19
N ARG A 49 -10.16 0.17 -4.64
CA ARG A 49 -8.76 0.56 -4.78
C ARG A 49 -8.03 0.20 -3.50
N PRO A 50 -6.77 -0.24 -3.57
CA PRO A 50 -5.97 -0.41 -2.38
C PRO A 50 -5.78 0.95 -1.69
N ALA A 51 -5.95 0.98 -0.38
CA ALA A 51 -5.80 2.18 0.42
C ALA A 51 -4.78 1.96 1.53
N LEU A 52 -3.99 2.98 1.84
CA LEU A 52 -3.08 2.91 2.99
C LEU A 52 -3.87 2.97 4.30
N THR A 53 -3.50 2.12 5.25
CA THR A 53 -3.96 2.29 6.64
C THR A 53 -3.33 3.55 7.24
N PRO A 54 -3.84 4.06 8.37
CA PRO A 54 -3.20 5.16 9.09
C PRO A 54 -1.72 4.87 9.44
N VAL A 55 -1.38 3.60 9.69
CA VAL A 55 0.00 3.17 9.95
C VAL A 55 0.87 3.29 8.69
N GLY A 56 0.36 2.85 7.54
CA GLY A 56 1.04 3.00 6.25
C GLY A 56 1.29 4.47 5.88
N GLN A 57 0.31 5.34 6.13
CA GLN A 57 0.43 6.78 5.90
C GLN A 57 1.47 7.41 6.82
N ALA A 58 1.42 7.11 8.12
CA ALA A 58 2.40 7.62 9.09
C ALA A 58 3.83 7.14 8.77
N LEU A 59 3.98 5.93 8.26
CA LEU A 59 5.28 5.43 7.81
C LEU A 59 5.84 6.28 6.68
N LEU A 60 5.04 6.58 5.65
CA LEU A 60 5.46 7.42 4.52
C LEU A 60 5.76 8.87 4.94
N ALA A 61 4.96 9.44 5.83
CA ALA A 61 5.15 10.82 6.31
C ALA A 61 6.53 11.05 6.94
N ARG A 62 7.12 10.03 7.57
CA ARG A 62 8.48 10.09 8.13
C ARG A 62 9.58 10.26 7.07
N PHE A 63 9.29 9.95 5.81
CA PHE A 63 10.22 10.08 4.69
C PHE A 63 9.96 11.34 3.85
N ASP A 64 8.77 11.94 3.93
CA ASP A 64 8.47 13.24 3.29
C ASP A 64 9.05 14.43 4.08
N GLU A 65 9.16 14.35 5.42
CA GLU A 65 9.81 15.41 6.24
C GLU A 65 11.33 15.54 6.01
N ALA A 66 11.96 14.60 5.29
CA ALA A 66 13.40 14.59 5.04
C ALA A 66 13.80 15.20 3.68
N ALA A 67 12.85 15.80 2.94
CA ALA A 67 13.05 16.36 1.59
C ALA A 67 13.07 17.89 1.57
#